data_AF-A0AAV9HYN1-F1
#
_entry.id   AF-A0AAV9HYN1-F1
#
_cell.length_a   1.000
_cell.length_b   1.000
_cell.length_c   1.000
_cell.angle_alpha   90.00
_cell.angle_beta   90.00
_cell.angle_gamma   90.00
#
_symmetry.space_group_name_H-M   'P 1'
#
loop_
_entity.id
_entity.type
_entity.pdbx_description
1 polymer ?
#
loop_
_entity_poly.entity_id
_entity_poly.type
_entity_poly.pdbx_seq_one_letter_code
_entity_poly.pdbx_strand_id
1 'polypeptide(L)'
;MAKNVYGATKEAAEDLCWLVAKENPEMDVVVLRTSRFFPEGDDAEVLELEDDENLKVLELAYRRVDVADVVGACVCAMRRRENRGGEGGAAVVKSGGGGNWGRYVISAPTIFKREEDLEELGGGNAQEVFARRVEGCREIFERKGWAWLKRLDRVYDSSRAVEELGWKPEYTFERAVEKVRAGEEWRSELTLRVGKLGYHAVSTGVYTTR
;
A
#
# COMPACT_ATOMS: atom_id res chain seq x y z
N MET A 1 5.25 -2.50 17.00
CA MET A 1 4.57 -2.07 18.23
C MET A 1 3.69 -0.89 17.87
N ALA A 2 2.39 -1.03 18.06
CA ALA A 2 1.44 0.04 17.78
C ALA A 2 1.81 1.36 18.47
N LYS A 3 1.76 2.46 17.72
CA LYS A 3 2.06 3.81 18.22
C LYS A 3 0.86 4.47 18.93
N ASN A 4 -0.33 3.90 18.81
CA ASN A 4 -1.57 4.43 19.38
C ASN A 4 -2.59 3.30 19.68
N VAL A 5 -3.66 3.65 20.39
CA VAL A 5 -4.73 2.71 20.80
C VAL A 5 -5.36 2.03 19.59
N TYR A 6 -5.63 2.77 18.51
CA TYR A 6 -6.18 2.20 17.28
C TYR A 6 -5.27 1.08 16.74
N GLY A 7 -3.98 1.35 16.57
CA GLY A 7 -3.02 0.36 16.10
C GLY A 7 -2.94 -0.86 17.02
N ALA A 8 -2.98 -0.66 18.34
CA ALA A 8 -2.90 -1.75 19.31
C ALA A 8 -4.12 -2.67 19.21
N THR A 9 -5.32 -2.09 19.07
CA THR A 9 -6.56 -2.85 18.89
C THR A 9 -6.59 -3.62 17.57
N LYS A 10 -6.02 -3.06 16.49
CA LYS A 10 -5.90 -3.76 15.20
C LYS A 10 -4.87 -4.88 15.24
N GLU A 11 -3.70 -4.67 15.84
CA GLU A 11 -2.70 -5.73 16.05
C GLU A 11 -3.32 -6.89 16.86
N ALA A 12 -4.01 -6.59 17.97
CA ALA A 12 -4.68 -7.61 18.78
C ALA A 12 -5.77 -8.37 18.01
N ALA A 13 -6.55 -7.70 17.15
CA ALA A 13 -7.56 -8.36 16.33
C ALA A 13 -6.94 -9.35 15.34
N GLU A 14 -5.79 -9.02 14.75
CA GLU A 14 -5.06 -9.94 13.87
C GLU A 14 -4.52 -11.15 14.63
N ASP A 15 -3.99 -10.95 15.84
CA ASP A 15 -3.48 -12.04 16.68
C ASP A 15 -4.61 -12.99 17.10
N LEU A 16 -5.82 -12.47 17.38
CA LEU A 16 -7.01 -13.29 17.59
C LEU A 16 -7.37 -14.10 16.35
N CYS A 17 -7.30 -13.50 15.15
CA CYS A 17 -7.57 -14.21 13.90
C CYS A 17 -6.57 -15.35 13.67
N TRP A 18 -5.29 -15.13 14.01
CA TRP A 18 -4.27 -16.18 13.98
C TRP A 18 -4.57 -17.32 14.96
N LEU A 19 -4.99 -16.98 16.19
CA LEU A 19 -5.35 -17.99 17.20
C LEU A 19 -6.51 -18.87 16.71
N VAL A 20 -7.57 -18.27 16.17
CA VAL A 20 -8.71 -19.04 15.63
C VAL A 20 -8.28 -19.90 14.44
N ALA A 21 -7.44 -19.40 13.53
CA ALA A 21 -6.93 -20.19 12.40
C ALA A 21 -6.04 -21.37 12.84
N LYS A 22 -5.35 -21.24 13.98
CA LYS A 22 -4.55 -22.30 14.58
C LYS A 22 -5.41 -23.37 15.25
N GLU A 23 -6.51 -22.98 15.89
CA GLU A 23 -7.43 -23.89 16.57
C GLU A 23 -8.41 -24.59 15.62
N ASN A 24 -8.63 -24.04 14.42
CA ASN A 24 -9.58 -24.54 13.43
C ASN A 24 -8.86 -24.75 12.07
N PRO A 25 -8.15 -25.88 11.87
CA PRO A 25 -7.34 -26.14 10.67
C PRO A 25 -8.12 -26.18 9.35
N GLU A 26 -9.44 -26.29 9.40
CA GLU A 26 -10.35 -26.20 8.24
C GLU A 26 -10.66 -24.75 7.84
N MET A 27 -10.35 -23.77 8.70
CA MET A 27 -10.65 -22.36 8.45
C MET A 27 -9.43 -21.63 7.89
N ASP A 28 -9.60 -21.11 6.68
CA ASP A 28 -8.61 -20.27 6.02
C ASP A 28 -8.78 -18.83 6.45
N VAL A 29 -7.72 -18.22 6.97
CA VAL A 29 -7.77 -16.85 7.44
C VAL A 29 -6.62 -16.05 6.85
N VAL A 30 -6.98 -15.00 6.11
CA VAL A 30 -6.04 -14.08 5.48
C VAL A 30 -6.31 -12.67 5.97
N VAL A 31 -5.27 -12.02 6.50
CA VAL A 31 -5.29 -10.61 6.85
C VAL A 31 -4.55 -9.81 5.79
N LEU A 32 -5.24 -8.82 5.23
CA LEU A 32 -4.68 -7.84 4.29
C LEU A 32 -4.54 -6.50 5.01
N ARG A 33 -3.31 -6.07 5.27
CA ARG A 33 -2.99 -4.75 5.80
C ARG A 33 -2.85 -3.77 4.65
N THR A 34 -3.96 -3.12 4.31
CA THR A 34 -3.99 -2.13 3.22
C THR A 34 -3.28 -0.84 3.63
N SER A 35 -2.48 -0.32 2.70
CA SER A 35 -1.85 0.99 2.80
C SER A 35 -2.86 2.11 2.52
N ARG A 36 -2.41 3.37 2.42
CA ARG A 36 -3.31 4.46 1.99
C ARG A 36 -3.79 4.18 0.56
N PHE A 37 -5.09 4.31 0.30
CA PHE A 37 -5.65 4.16 -1.07
C PHE A 37 -6.78 5.14 -1.38
N PHE A 38 -7.21 5.90 -0.38
CA PHE A 38 -8.29 6.87 -0.48
C PHE A 38 -7.86 8.09 -1.32
N PRO A 39 -8.75 8.59 -2.21
CA PRO A 39 -8.50 9.78 -3.04
C PRO A 39 -8.68 11.11 -2.30
N GLU A 40 -9.24 11.11 -1.09
CA GLU A 40 -9.35 12.27 -0.20
C GLU A 40 -7.97 12.81 0.17
N GLY A 41 -7.90 14.12 0.46
CA GLY A 41 -6.68 14.70 1.04
C GLY A 41 -6.51 14.22 2.48
N ASP A 42 -5.28 14.03 2.92
CA ASP A 42 -5.00 13.83 4.34
C ASP A 42 -5.18 15.17 5.10
N ASP A 43 -5.36 15.09 6.43
CA ASP A 43 -5.47 16.27 7.28
C ASP A 43 -4.30 17.23 7.03
N ALA A 44 -4.59 18.54 6.84
CA ALA A 44 -3.58 19.55 6.48
C ALA A 44 -2.42 19.65 7.49
N GLU A 45 -2.64 19.28 8.75
CA GLU A 45 -1.62 19.22 9.80
C GLU A 45 -0.64 18.04 9.65
N VAL A 46 -0.96 17.07 8.79
CA VAL A 46 -0.22 15.82 8.56
C VAL A 46 0.46 15.83 7.17
N LEU A 47 0.14 16.80 6.32
CA LEU A 47 0.70 16.91 4.98
C LEU A 47 2.16 17.34 5.04
N GLU A 48 3.04 16.51 4.49
CA GLU A 48 4.47 16.82 4.33
C GLU A 48 4.73 17.76 3.14
N LEU A 49 3.77 17.86 2.21
CA LEU A 49 3.80 18.68 0.99
C LEU A 49 2.40 19.28 0.74
N GLU A 50 2.35 20.50 0.19
CA GLU A 50 1.08 21.21 -0.08
C GLU A 50 0.29 20.62 -1.26
N ASP A 51 0.98 20.11 -2.28
CA ASP A 51 0.35 19.52 -3.46
C ASP A 51 -0.05 18.06 -3.19
N ASP A 52 -1.36 17.81 -3.18
CA ASP A 52 -1.96 16.51 -2.93
C ASP A 52 -1.61 15.47 -4.01
N GLU A 53 -1.55 15.87 -5.28
CA GLU A 53 -1.18 14.95 -6.37
C GLU A 53 0.29 14.56 -6.24
N ASN A 54 1.17 15.53 -6.01
CA ASN A 54 2.59 15.31 -5.78
C ASN A 54 2.84 14.32 -4.63
N LEU A 55 2.23 14.59 -3.46
CA LEU A 55 2.39 13.72 -2.29
C LEU A 55 1.91 12.30 -2.59
N LYS A 56 0.74 12.15 -3.21
CA LYS A 56 0.17 10.83 -3.51
C LYS A 56 1.00 10.04 -4.50
N VAL A 57 1.58 10.69 -5.52
CA VAL A 57 2.53 10.04 -6.42
C VAL A 57 3.74 9.54 -5.64
N LEU A 58 4.38 10.38 -4.81
CA LEU A 58 5.52 9.95 -3.98
C LEU A 58 5.16 8.79 -3.04
N GLU A 59 3.95 8.81 -2.45
CA GLU A 59 3.49 7.76 -1.55
C GLU A 59 3.36 6.38 -2.20
N LEU A 60 3.15 6.28 -3.52
CA LEU A 60 3.13 4.99 -4.21
C LEU A 60 4.47 4.23 -4.05
N ALA A 61 5.57 4.93 -3.81
CA ALA A 61 6.87 4.30 -3.61
C ALA A 61 7.04 3.67 -2.21
N TYR A 62 6.23 4.05 -1.21
CA TYR A 62 6.52 3.64 0.18
C TYR A 62 5.31 3.36 1.09
N ARG A 63 4.12 3.93 0.84
CA ARG A 63 2.98 3.78 1.75
C ARG A 63 1.58 3.95 1.15
N ARG A 64 1.44 3.89 -0.17
CA ARG A 64 0.15 3.97 -0.88
C ARG A 64 -0.03 2.78 -1.82
N VAL A 65 -1.27 2.52 -2.18
CA VAL A 65 -1.70 1.55 -3.19
C VAL A 65 -2.96 2.09 -3.86
N ASP A 66 -3.19 1.77 -5.12
CA ASP A 66 -4.45 2.10 -5.80
C ASP A 66 -5.58 1.16 -5.34
N VAL A 67 -6.83 1.65 -5.28
CA VAL A 67 -7.97 0.83 -4.85
C VAL A 67 -8.24 -0.37 -5.77
N ALA A 68 -7.95 -0.26 -7.07
CA ALA A 68 -8.06 -1.40 -7.99
C ALA A 68 -7.09 -2.52 -7.59
N ASP A 69 -5.87 -2.16 -7.19
CA ASP A 69 -4.87 -3.12 -6.72
C ASP A 69 -5.26 -3.73 -5.36
N VAL A 70 -5.89 -2.96 -4.47
CA VAL A 70 -6.48 -3.49 -3.22
C VAL A 70 -7.55 -4.54 -3.51
N VAL A 71 -8.48 -4.24 -4.43
CA VAL A 71 -9.53 -5.19 -4.84
C VAL A 71 -8.90 -6.43 -5.47
N GLY A 72 -7.88 -6.26 -6.31
CA GLY A 72 -7.11 -7.37 -6.88
C GLY A 72 -6.50 -8.27 -5.81
N ALA A 73 -5.92 -7.71 -4.75
CA ALA A 73 -5.38 -8.47 -3.64
C ALA A 73 -6.46 -9.26 -2.90
N CYS A 74 -7.63 -8.67 -2.67
CA CYS A 74 -8.79 -9.35 -2.08
C CYS A 74 -9.23 -10.55 -2.93
N VAL A 75 -9.34 -10.37 -4.25
CA VAL A 75 -9.70 -11.47 -5.18
C VAL A 75 -8.65 -12.58 -5.17
N CYS A 76 -7.36 -12.24 -5.20
CA CYS A 76 -6.27 -13.21 -5.11
C CYS A 76 -6.31 -14.01 -3.80
N ALA A 77 -6.54 -13.33 -2.67
CA ALA A 77 -6.68 -13.96 -1.36
C ALA A 77 -7.85 -14.96 -1.33
N MET A 78 -9.00 -14.61 -1.92
CA MET A 78 -10.17 -15.50 -2.01
C MET A 78 -9.91 -16.70 -2.93
N ARG A 79 -9.33 -16.50 -4.13
CA ARG A 79 -9.06 -17.57 -5.10
C ARG A 79 -8.01 -18.56 -4.65
N ARG A 80 -7.05 -18.14 -3.83
CA ARG A 80 -6.02 -19.04 -3.27
C ARG A 80 -6.64 -20.18 -2.44
N ARG A 81 -7.84 -19.99 -1.89
CA ARG A 81 -8.63 -21.05 -1.23
C ARG A 81 -9.08 -22.13 -2.22
N GLU A 82 -9.59 -21.73 -3.39
CA GLU A 82 -10.20 -22.64 -4.37
C GLU A 82 -9.17 -23.63 -4.95
N ASN A 83 -7.93 -23.18 -5.12
CA ASN A 83 -6.86 -23.99 -5.71
C ASN A 83 -6.30 -25.08 -4.77
N ARG A 84 -6.76 -25.20 -3.51
CA ARG A 84 -6.30 -26.27 -2.60
C ARG A 84 -6.85 -27.66 -2.91
N GLY A 85 -7.89 -27.76 -3.74
CA GLY A 85 -8.53 -29.03 -4.09
C GLY A 85 -7.96 -29.76 -5.31
N GLY A 86 -7.00 -29.15 -6.04
CA GLY A 86 -6.43 -29.71 -7.27
C GLY A 86 -5.01 -30.24 -7.11
N GLU A 87 -4.67 -31.31 -7.82
CA GLU A 87 -3.28 -31.78 -7.99
C GLU A 87 -2.44 -30.64 -8.57
N GLY A 88 -1.58 -30.03 -7.73
CA GLY A 88 -0.73 -28.88 -8.10
C GLY A 88 -1.04 -27.56 -7.38
N GLY A 89 -2.06 -27.52 -6.50
CA GLY A 89 -2.38 -26.35 -5.69
C GLY A 89 -1.26 -25.95 -4.75
N ALA A 90 -0.64 -24.78 -4.98
CA ALA A 90 0.36 -24.22 -4.09
C ALA A 90 -0.22 -24.09 -2.67
N ALA A 91 0.19 -25.01 -1.78
CA ALA A 91 -0.20 -25.02 -0.38
C ALA A 91 0.04 -23.64 0.26
N VAL A 92 -0.78 -23.29 1.25
CA VAL A 92 -0.41 -22.24 2.22
C VAL A 92 1.04 -22.46 2.59
N VAL A 93 1.88 -21.43 2.39
CA VAL A 93 3.21 -21.45 2.97
C VAL A 93 2.96 -21.68 4.45
N LYS A 94 3.35 -22.84 4.96
CA LYS A 94 3.38 -23.12 6.39
C LYS A 94 4.36 -22.12 7.00
N SER A 95 3.93 -20.87 7.19
CA SER A 95 4.71 -19.87 7.90
C SER A 95 4.70 -20.28 9.36
N GLY A 96 5.66 -21.12 9.72
CA GLY A 96 6.17 -21.30 11.08
C GLY A 96 5.19 -21.73 12.18
N GLY A 97 4.02 -22.29 11.86
CA GLY A 97 3.07 -22.64 12.93
C GLY A 97 1.76 -23.28 12.49
N GLY A 98 1.80 -24.37 11.73
CA GLY A 98 0.72 -25.37 11.65
C GLY A 98 -0.67 -24.99 11.11
N GLY A 99 -1.01 -23.72 10.87
CA GLY A 99 -2.36 -23.28 10.50
C GLY A 99 -2.47 -22.63 9.11
N ASN A 100 -3.70 -22.54 8.60
CA ASN A 100 -4.05 -21.91 7.32
C ASN A 100 -4.15 -20.38 7.42
N TRP A 101 -3.06 -19.75 7.85
CA TRP A 101 -3.00 -18.32 8.13
C TRP A 101 -2.05 -17.57 7.19
N GLY A 102 -2.48 -16.39 6.73
CA GLY A 102 -1.64 -15.46 5.97
C GLY A 102 -1.83 -14.02 6.43
N ARG A 103 -0.73 -13.27 6.51
CA ARG A 103 -0.77 -11.82 6.78
C ARG A 103 0.11 -11.09 5.78
N TYR A 104 -0.49 -10.16 5.06
CA TYR A 104 0.14 -9.50 3.92
C TYR A 104 -0.01 -7.99 4.01
N VAL A 105 1.06 -7.27 3.70
CA VAL A 105 1.00 -5.82 3.46
C VAL A 105 0.58 -5.61 2.02
N ILE A 106 -0.48 -4.84 1.82
CA ILE A 106 -0.98 -4.46 0.50
C ILE A 106 -0.61 -3.00 0.28
N SER A 107 0.54 -2.79 -0.35
CA SER A 107 1.09 -1.52 -0.81
C SER A 107 1.49 -1.66 -2.28
N ALA A 108 1.51 -0.58 -3.05
CA ALA A 108 2.24 -0.59 -4.32
C ALA A 108 3.69 -1.06 -4.05
N PRO A 109 4.29 -1.84 -4.96
CA PRO A 109 5.65 -2.32 -4.79
C PRO A 109 6.63 -1.16 -4.57
N THR A 110 7.48 -1.29 -3.56
CA THR A 110 8.53 -0.30 -3.30
C THR A 110 9.57 -0.33 -4.41
N ILE A 111 10.01 0.84 -4.85
CA ILE A 111 11.16 1.01 -5.77
C ILE A 111 12.51 0.92 -5.04
N PHE A 112 12.48 0.98 -3.71
CA PHE A 112 13.66 1.02 -2.85
C PHE A 112 14.18 -0.37 -2.53
N LYS A 113 15.50 -0.50 -2.49
CA LYS A 113 16.17 -1.71 -2.03
C LYS A 113 16.56 -1.55 -0.57
N ARG A 114 16.19 -2.55 0.23
CA ARG A 114 16.36 -2.56 1.69
C ARG A 114 17.83 -2.35 2.10
N GLU A 115 18.74 -3.00 1.40
CA GLU A 115 20.17 -3.04 1.74
C GLU A 115 20.93 -1.78 1.28
N GLU A 116 20.40 -1.06 0.30
CA GLU A 116 21.10 0.06 -0.35
C GLU A 116 20.54 1.43 0.08
N ASP A 117 19.22 1.55 0.34
CA ASP A 117 18.58 2.87 0.38
C ASP A 117 18.11 3.33 1.76
N LEU A 118 17.83 2.42 2.69
CA LEU A 118 17.08 2.75 3.90
C LEU A 118 17.77 3.80 4.79
N GLU A 119 19.10 3.80 4.84
CA GLU A 119 19.87 4.79 5.60
C GLU A 119 19.74 6.19 4.99
N GLU A 120 19.89 6.32 3.68
CA GLU A 120 19.72 7.60 2.96
C GLU A 120 18.28 8.13 3.06
N LEU A 121 17.29 7.23 2.90
CA LEU A 121 15.87 7.56 3.02
C LEU A 121 15.52 8.10 4.41
N GLY A 122 16.02 7.44 5.47
CA GLY A 122 15.78 7.87 6.85
C GLY A 122 16.58 9.11 7.25
N GLY A 123 17.77 9.29 6.66
CA GLY A 123 18.78 10.30 6.97
C GLY A 123 18.57 11.67 6.31
N GLY A 124 17.59 11.82 5.43
CA GLY A 124 17.26 13.13 4.82
C GLY A 124 17.66 13.29 3.36
N ASN A 125 18.04 12.21 2.67
CA ASN A 125 18.44 12.21 1.26
C ASN A 125 17.41 11.53 0.35
N ALA A 126 16.13 11.53 0.72
CA ALA A 126 15.13 10.76 -0.02
C ALA A 126 15.05 11.16 -1.50
N GLN A 127 15.11 12.47 -1.83
CA GLN A 127 15.14 12.96 -3.20
C GLN A 127 16.16 12.26 -4.10
N GLU A 128 17.40 12.09 -3.64
CA GLU A 128 18.46 11.45 -4.43
C GLU A 128 18.17 9.97 -4.66
N VAL A 129 17.61 9.30 -3.66
CA VAL A 129 17.21 7.90 -3.77
C VAL A 129 16.09 7.73 -4.82
N PHE A 130 15.04 8.56 -4.75
CA PHE A 130 13.96 8.54 -5.74
C PHE A 130 14.48 8.77 -7.16
N ALA A 131 15.31 9.80 -7.34
CA ALA A 131 15.87 10.15 -8.64
C ALA A 131 16.79 9.06 -9.21
N ARG A 132 17.48 8.30 -8.34
CA ARG A 132 18.35 7.18 -8.71
C ARG A 132 17.57 5.91 -9.06
N ARG A 133 16.42 5.66 -8.42
CA ARG A 133 15.61 4.46 -8.63
C ARG A 133 14.73 4.52 -9.87
N VAL A 134 14.30 5.71 -10.30
CA VAL A 134 13.42 5.87 -11.47
C VAL A 134 13.96 6.95 -12.41
N GLU A 135 14.28 6.53 -13.64
CA GLU A 135 14.87 7.39 -14.65
C GLU A 135 13.93 8.52 -15.11
N GLY A 136 14.48 9.74 -15.16
CA GLY A 136 13.75 10.94 -15.56
C GLY A 136 12.61 11.31 -14.61
N CYS A 137 12.58 10.76 -13.39
CA CYS A 137 11.67 11.18 -12.34
C CYS A 137 11.94 12.64 -11.92
N ARG A 138 13.22 13.03 -11.83
CA ARG A 138 13.64 14.40 -11.50
C ARG A 138 13.07 15.43 -12.47
N GLU A 139 13.22 15.20 -13.76
CA GLU A 139 12.74 16.10 -14.82
C GLU A 139 11.22 16.29 -14.79
N ILE A 140 10.46 15.23 -14.47
CA ILE A 140 9.00 15.31 -14.38
C ILE A 140 8.60 16.19 -13.19
N PHE A 141 9.23 15.97 -12.04
CA PHE A 141 8.94 16.75 -10.83
C PHE A 141 9.29 18.22 -11.05
N GLU A 142 10.45 18.52 -11.64
CA GLU A 142 10.84 19.89 -11.99
C GLU A 142 9.84 20.54 -12.96
N ARG A 143 9.44 19.85 -14.03
CA ARG A 143 8.44 20.37 -14.99
C ARG A 143 7.07 20.61 -14.37
N LYS A 144 6.67 19.80 -13.40
CA LYS A 144 5.41 19.94 -12.66
C LYS A 144 5.49 20.95 -11.51
N GLY A 145 6.68 21.44 -11.17
CA GLY A 145 6.90 22.24 -9.97
C GLY A 145 6.70 21.46 -8.67
N TRP A 146 6.81 20.13 -8.74
CA TRP A 146 6.62 19.23 -7.61
C TRP A 146 7.85 19.20 -6.71
N ALA A 147 7.58 19.26 -5.40
CA ALA A 147 8.57 19.18 -4.34
C ALA A 147 8.85 17.74 -3.91
N TRP A 148 10.01 17.52 -3.27
CA TRP A 148 10.43 16.22 -2.77
C TRP A 148 10.24 16.09 -1.26
N LEU A 149 9.97 14.86 -0.81
CA LEU A 149 10.12 14.50 0.59
C LEU A 149 11.60 14.52 0.98
N LYS A 150 11.91 15.07 2.16
CA LYS A 150 13.28 15.08 2.68
C LYS A 150 13.69 13.71 3.20
N ARG A 151 12.80 13.07 3.96
CA ARG A 151 13.05 11.78 4.61
C ARG A 151 11.81 10.91 4.55
N LEU A 152 11.99 9.59 4.64
CA LEU A 152 10.91 8.63 4.86
C LEU A 152 11.05 7.98 6.23
N ASP A 153 9.96 7.88 6.99
CA ASP A 153 9.95 7.22 8.31
C ASP A 153 9.70 5.70 8.23
N ARG A 154 9.15 5.23 7.10
CA ARG A 154 8.81 3.84 6.84
C ARG A 154 8.75 3.56 5.34
N VAL A 155 8.97 2.30 4.97
CA VAL A 155 8.72 1.77 3.63
C VAL A 155 7.95 0.47 3.79
N TYR A 156 6.82 0.34 3.10
CA TYR A 156 6.03 -0.88 3.06
C TYR A 156 6.52 -1.82 1.97
N ASP A 157 6.63 -3.09 2.33
CA ASP A 157 7.14 -4.16 1.48
C ASP A 157 6.03 -5.18 1.26
N SER A 158 5.49 -5.19 0.04
CA SER A 158 4.40 -6.07 -0.38
C SER A 158 4.88 -7.32 -1.12
N SER A 159 6.19 -7.59 -1.17
CA SER A 159 6.79 -8.72 -1.92
C SER A 159 6.15 -10.05 -1.55
N ARG A 160 5.89 -10.26 -0.25
CA ARG A 160 5.22 -11.48 0.24
C ARG A 160 3.81 -11.67 -0.33
N ALA A 161 3.06 -10.58 -0.54
CA ALA A 161 1.72 -10.65 -1.13
C ALA A 161 1.80 -11.04 -2.61
N VAL A 162 2.78 -10.47 -3.34
CA VAL A 162 3.05 -10.78 -4.74
C VAL A 162 3.42 -12.26 -4.89
N GLU A 163 4.37 -12.73 -4.10
CA GLU A 163 4.88 -14.11 -4.15
C GLU A 163 3.85 -15.16 -3.73
N GLU A 164 3.18 -14.96 -2.59
CA GLU A 164 2.31 -16.01 -2.02
C GLU A 164 0.88 -15.95 -2.55
N LEU A 165 0.33 -14.76 -2.85
CA LEU A 165 -1.03 -14.63 -3.35
C LEU A 165 -1.10 -14.66 -4.88
N GLY A 166 0.03 -14.56 -5.58
CA GLY A 166 0.07 -14.32 -7.02
C GLY A 166 -0.54 -12.97 -7.40
N TRP A 167 -0.54 -12.02 -6.47
CA TRP A 167 -1.06 -10.68 -6.67
C TRP A 167 -0.14 -9.87 -7.58
N LYS A 168 -0.70 -9.21 -8.59
CA LYS A 168 0.04 -8.42 -9.59
C LYS A 168 -0.46 -6.98 -9.54
N PRO A 169 0.12 -6.13 -8.69
CA PRO A 169 -0.25 -4.71 -8.65
C PRO A 169 0.11 -4.03 -9.96
N GLU A 170 -0.81 -3.23 -10.49
CA GLU A 170 -0.68 -2.55 -11.77
C GLU A 170 -0.32 -1.07 -11.64
N TYR A 171 -0.65 -0.44 -10.51
CA TYR A 171 -0.53 1.00 -10.29
C TYR A 171 0.66 1.30 -9.38
N THR A 172 1.85 1.22 -9.96
CA THR A 172 3.13 1.44 -9.27
C THR A 172 3.62 2.89 -9.38
N PHE A 173 4.64 3.24 -8.60
CA PHE A 173 5.28 4.55 -8.68
C PHE A 173 5.87 4.82 -10.07
N GLU A 174 6.58 3.85 -10.65
CA GLU A 174 7.19 3.97 -11.98
C GLU A 174 6.13 4.24 -13.05
N ARG A 175 5.05 3.46 -13.05
CA ARG A 175 3.93 3.68 -13.97
C ARG A 175 3.27 5.03 -13.75
N ALA A 176 3.12 5.48 -12.51
CA ALA A 176 2.55 6.80 -12.23
C ALA A 176 3.44 7.92 -12.81
N VAL A 177 4.75 7.83 -12.62
CA VAL A 177 5.74 8.75 -13.21
C VAL A 177 5.64 8.77 -14.74
N GLU A 178 5.50 7.61 -15.39
CA GLU A 178 5.29 7.52 -16.84
C GLU A 178 3.98 8.16 -17.30
N LYS A 179 2.87 7.89 -16.60
CA LYS A 179 1.55 8.47 -16.91
C LYS A 179 1.56 9.99 -16.74
N VAL A 180 2.15 10.48 -15.65
CA VAL A 180 2.31 11.92 -15.40
C VAL A 180 3.17 12.58 -16.49
N ARG A 181 4.24 11.92 -16.95
CA ARG A 181 5.06 12.38 -18.08
C ARG A 181 4.24 12.53 -19.36
N ALA A 182 3.33 11.59 -19.63
CA ALA A 182 2.45 11.60 -20.80
C ALA A 182 1.25 12.57 -20.66
N GLY A 183 1.04 13.17 -19.49
CA GLY A 183 -0.15 13.97 -19.20
C GLY A 183 -1.42 13.12 -19.06
N GLU A 184 -1.26 11.84 -18.75
CA GLU A 184 -2.34 10.87 -18.57
C GLU A 184 -2.70 10.70 -17.09
N GLU A 185 -3.89 10.17 -16.84
CA GLU A 185 -4.31 9.80 -15.50
C GLU A 185 -3.50 8.60 -14.99
N TRP A 186 -2.90 8.76 -13.81
CA TRP A 186 -2.04 7.76 -13.19
C TRP A 186 -2.80 6.82 -12.26
N ARG A 187 -3.98 7.23 -11.78
CA ARG A 187 -4.87 6.41 -10.93
C ARG A 187 -5.71 5.46 -11.78
N SER A 188 -6.24 4.43 -11.14
CA SER A 188 -7.22 3.57 -11.80
C SER A 188 -8.54 4.28 -12.06
N GLU A 189 -9.27 3.79 -13.05
CA GLU A 189 -10.66 4.19 -13.28
C GLU A 189 -11.51 3.95 -12.02
N LEU A 190 -11.23 2.89 -11.24
CA LEU A 190 -11.96 2.62 -10.01
C LEU A 190 -11.73 3.72 -8.97
N THR A 191 -10.51 4.24 -8.83
CA THR A 191 -10.21 5.38 -7.96
C THR A 191 -11.05 6.60 -8.35
N LEU A 192 -11.18 6.89 -9.64
CA LEU A 192 -11.98 8.02 -10.14
C LEU A 192 -13.49 7.81 -9.91
N ARG A 193 -13.98 6.59 -10.14
CA ARG A 193 -15.40 6.24 -9.96
C ARG A 193 -15.83 6.25 -8.50
N VAL A 194 -14.98 5.75 -7.59
CA VAL A 194 -15.24 5.82 -6.14
C VAL A 194 -15.26 7.29 -5.69
N GLY A 195 -14.33 8.10 -6.22
CA GLY A 195 -14.27 9.52 -5.92
C GLY A 195 -14.03 9.80 -4.43
N LYS A 196 -14.22 11.05 -4.01
CA LYS A 196 -14.13 11.44 -2.61
C LYS A 196 -15.47 11.17 -1.90
N LEU A 197 -15.47 10.21 -0.98
CA LEU A 197 -16.59 9.90 -0.09
C LEU A 197 -16.34 10.61 1.25
N GLY A 198 -17.08 11.69 1.50
CA GLY A 198 -17.06 12.34 2.80
C GLY A 198 -17.45 11.36 3.91
N TYR A 199 -16.77 11.41 5.06
CA TYR A 199 -16.99 10.48 6.18
C TYR A 199 -18.41 10.56 6.78
N HIS A 200 -19.09 11.71 6.66
CA HIS A 200 -20.47 11.90 7.14
C HIS A 200 -21.33 12.68 6.12
N ALA A 201 -22.66 12.46 6.17
CA ALA A 201 -23.64 13.15 5.32
C ALA A 201 -23.78 14.65 5.63
N VAL A 202 -23.25 15.08 6.77
CA VAL A 202 -23.20 16.47 7.24
C VAL A 202 -21.82 16.69 7.84
N SER A 203 -21.27 17.89 7.68
CA SER A 203 -20.00 18.27 8.30
C SER A 203 -20.18 18.26 9.82
N THR A 204 -19.70 17.23 10.50
CA THR A 204 -19.58 17.17 11.96
C THR A 204 -18.11 17.08 12.31
N GLY A 205 -17.52 18.23 12.61
CA GLY A 205 -16.12 18.36 13.00
C GLY A 205 -15.12 18.20 11.85
N VAL A 206 -13.84 18.26 12.21
CA VAL A 206 -12.69 18.39 11.30
C VAL A 206 -12.56 17.22 10.31
N TYR A 207 -13.11 16.05 10.65
CA TYR A 207 -12.97 14.80 9.88
C TYR A 207 -13.92 14.64 8.70
N THR A 208 -14.80 15.61 8.42
CA THR A 208 -15.98 15.39 7.54
C THR A 208 -16.29 16.51 6.57
N THR A 209 -15.30 17.33 6.27
CA THR A 209 -15.48 18.43 5.31
C THR A 209 -15.60 17.86 3.90
N ARG A 210 -16.64 18.28 3.18
CA ARG A 210 -16.92 17.90 1.80
C ARG A 210 -16.16 18.79 0.81
#